data_AF-A0A922CIP5-F1
#
_entry.id   AF-A0A922CIP5-F1
#
_cell.length_a   1.000
_cell.length_b   1.000
_cell.length_c   1.000
_cell.angle_alpha   90.00
_cell.angle_beta   90.00
_cell.angle_gamma   90.00
#
_symmetry.space_group_name_H-M   'P 1'
#
loop_
_entity.id
_entity.type
_entity.pdbx_description
1 polymer ?
#
loop_
_entity_poly.entity_id
_entity_poly.type
_entity_poly.pdbx_seq_one_letter_code
_entity_poly.pdbx_strand_id
1 'polypeptide(L)'
;MELLRSTILNTFWKPTVNIVRTRYHADKTRLVRRYGYEEKLWSGGLLPRSEGRRMPMPEYRPANAWSERKALFGQNDYIDILGKGDLHPVKTLYNVPSWIRGVSGHEYHVSII
;
A
#
# COMPACT_ATOMS: atom_id res chain seq x y z
N MET A 1 40.24 24.31 -14.39
CA MET A 1 39.75 25.64 -14.85
C MET A 1 38.26 25.88 -14.56
N GLU A 2 37.44 24.84 -14.39
CA GLU A 2 36.00 24.92 -14.07
C GLU A 2 35.71 25.56 -12.69
N LEU A 3 36.45 25.16 -11.65
CA LEU A 3 36.29 25.66 -10.26
C LEU A 3 36.57 27.16 -10.09
N LEU A 4 37.49 27.72 -10.88
CA LEU A 4 37.76 29.16 -10.87
C LEU A 4 36.64 29.94 -11.56
N ARG A 5 36.00 29.38 -12.58
CA ARG A 5 34.88 30.03 -13.29
C ARG A 5 33.62 30.12 -12.42
N SER A 6 33.30 29.05 -11.68
CA SER A 6 32.09 29.03 -10.82
C SER A 6 32.23 29.96 -9.61
N THR A 7 33.42 30.06 -9.02
CA THR A 7 33.68 30.97 -7.90
C THR A 7 33.60 32.44 -8.33
N ILE A 8 34.16 32.78 -9.49
CA ILE A 8 34.08 34.13 -10.07
C ILE A 8 32.63 34.52 -10.38
N LEU A 9 31.85 33.64 -11.02
CA LEU A 9 30.44 33.90 -11.30
C LEU A 9 29.60 34.08 -10.03
N ASN A 10 29.84 33.27 -8.99
CA ASN A 10 29.15 33.41 -7.70
C ASN A 10 29.53 34.67 -6.91
N THR A 11 30.69 35.27 -7.17
CA THR A 11 31.05 36.58 -6.60
C THR A 11 30.35 37.75 -7.28
N PHE A 12 30.10 37.67 -8.59
CA PHE A 12 29.35 38.70 -9.32
C PHE A 12 27.85 38.69 -9.00
N TRP A 13 27.28 37.53 -8.67
CA TRP A 13 25.90 37.38 -8.23
C TRP A 13 25.75 37.49 -6.70
N LYS A 14 26.29 38.55 -6.11
CA LYS A 14 26.02 38.90 -4.71
C LYS A 14 25.29 40.23 -4.67
N PRO A 15 23.97 40.26 -4.43
CA PRO A 15 23.24 41.52 -4.35
C PRO A 15 23.84 42.35 -3.21
N THR A 16 24.16 43.61 -3.49
CA THR A 16 24.64 44.55 -2.47
C THR A 16 23.49 44.87 -1.52
N VAL A 17 23.44 44.20 -0.36
CA VAL A 17 22.42 44.45 0.66
C VAL A 17 22.82 45.69 1.44
N ASN A 18 22.24 46.84 1.10
CA ASN A 18 22.40 48.05 1.90
C ASN A 18 21.60 47.94 3.20
N ILE A 19 22.30 47.79 4.33
CA ILE A 19 21.67 47.78 5.66
C ILE A 19 21.31 49.22 6.02
N VAL A 20 20.07 49.62 5.74
CA VAL A 20 19.55 50.94 6.12
C VAL A 20 19.30 50.94 7.64
N ARG A 21 20.15 51.64 8.40
CA ARG A 21 20.09 51.71 9.87
C ARG A 21 18.77 52.28 10.40
N THR A 22 18.14 53.20 9.66
CA THR A 22 16.89 53.85 10.06
C THR A 22 15.97 53.99 8.86
N ARG A 23 14.88 53.20 8.83
CA ARG A 23 13.78 53.40 7.87
C ARG A 23 12.92 54.60 8.30
N TYR A 24 12.47 55.38 7.32
CA TYR A 24 11.50 56.47 7.53
C TYR A 24 10.22 55.92 8.18
N HIS A 25 9.55 56.72 9.02
CA HIS A 25 8.44 56.23 9.86
C HIS A 25 7.33 55.54 9.03
N ALA A 26 7.05 56.04 7.83
CA ALA A 26 6.05 55.46 6.93
C ALA A 26 6.45 54.11 6.32
N ASP A 27 7.75 53.82 6.20
CA ASP A 27 8.27 52.57 5.63
C ASP A 27 8.45 51.45 6.67
N LYS A 28 8.04 51.72 7.92
CA LYS A 28 8.06 50.71 8.98
C LYS A 28 6.89 49.77 8.78
N THR A 29 7.17 48.52 8.39
CA THR A 29 6.19 47.45 8.37
C THR A 29 5.59 47.27 9.77
N ARG A 30 4.25 47.27 9.87
CA ARG A 30 3.54 47.06 11.14
C ARG A 30 3.94 45.72 11.74
N LEU A 31 4.63 45.75 12.88
CA LEU A 31 4.95 44.55 13.66
C LEU A 31 3.66 44.04 14.30
N VAL A 32 3.08 42.96 13.75
CA VAL A 32 1.97 42.25 14.38
C VAL A 32 2.54 41.51 15.59
N ARG A 33 2.21 42.00 16.78
CA ARG A 33 2.54 41.34 18.05
C ARG A 33 1.26 40.69 18.56
N ARG A 34 1.39 39.49 19.16
CA ARG A 34 0.29 38.59 19.57
C ARG A 34 -0.39 37.90 18.39
N TYR A 35 0.36 37.07 17.68
CA TYR A 35 -0.27 36.00 16.90
C TYR A 35 -1.15 35.22 17.89
N GLY A 36 -2.43 35.06 17.57
CA GLY A 36 -3.37 34.35 18.44
C GLY A 36 -2.89 32.92 18.74
N TYR A 37 -3.59 32.25 19.65
CA TYR A 37 -3.33 30.84 19.89
C TYR A 37 -3.89 30.01 18.72
N GLU A 38 -3.01 29.31 18.00
CA GLU A 38 -3.42 28.28 17.04
C GLU A 38 -3.63 26.96 17.79
N GLU A 39 -4.87 26.50 17.82
CA GLU A 39 -5.22 25.23 18.44
C GLU A 39 -4.61 24.06 17.66
N LYS A 40 -3.66 23.36 18.29
CA LYS A 40 -3.01 22.16 17.71
C LYS A 40 -3.82 20.88 17.93
N LEU A 41 -4.88 20.95 18.72
CA LEU A 41 -5.74 19.81 19.01
C LEU A 41 -6.71 19.62 17.86
N TRP A 42 -6.90 18.36 17.43
CA TRP A 42 -7.86 18.06 16.39
C TRP A 42 -9.28 18.05 16.98
N SER A 43 -10.12 18.96 16.50
CA SER A 43 -11.53 19.13 16.88
C SER A 43 -12.50 18.49 15.86
N GLY A 44 -12.03 17.54 15.05
CA GLY A 44 -12.88 16.84 14.07
C GLY A 44 -13.82 15.82 14.71
N GLY A 45 -14.74 15.27 13.90
CA GLY A 45 -15.70 14.25 14.34
C GLY A 45 -15.11 12.84 14.47
N LEU A 46 -15.96 11.83 14.70
CA LEU A 46 -15.56 10.44 14.95
C LEU A 46 -14.84 9.72 13.80
N LEU A 47 -14.78 10.32 12.61
CA LEU A 47 -14.14 9.71 11.46
C LEU A 47 -12.62 9.76 11.59
N PRO A 48 -11.90 8.72 11.13
CA PRO A 48 -10.45 8.68 11.21
C PRO A 48 -9.84 9.90 10.51
N ARG A 49 -8.78 10.43 11.13
CA ARG A 49 -8.02 11.60 10.66
C ARG A 49 -7.66 11.40 9.18
N SER A 50 -8.28 12.19 8.31
CA SER A 50 -8.14 12.04 6.86
C SER A 50 -6.83 12.62 6.36
N GLU A 51 -5.71 11.97 6.70
CA GLU A 51 -4.41 12.20 6.06
C GLU A 51 -3.97 10.98 5.22
N GLY A 52 -4.71 9.87 5.29
CA GLY A 52 -4.54 8.72 4.41
C GLY A 52 -5.27 8.90 3.07
N ARG A 53 -4.64 8.48 1.96
CA ARG A 53 -5.27 8.41 0.65
C ARG A 53 -6.48 7.47 0.73
N ARG A 54 -7.67 7.94 0.34
CA ARG A 54 -8.83 7.05 0.16
C ARG A 54 -8.44 5.98 -0.86
N MET A 55 -8.41 4.71 -0.45
CA MET A 55 -8.21 3.62 -1.39
C MET A 55 -9.39 3.62 -2.37
N PRO A 56 -9.15 3.52 -3.68
CA PRO A 56 -10.24 3.43 -4.63
C PRO A 56 -11.05 2.18 -4.33
N MET A 57 -12.37 2.29 -4.39
CA MET A 57 -13.24 1.13 -4.36
C MET A 57 -12.84 0.22 -5.54
N PRO A 58 -12.62 -1.10 -5.31
CA PRO A 58 -12.27 -1.99 -6.40
C PRO A 58 -13.38 -2.00 -7.44
N GLU A 59 -13.00 -2.12 -8.71
CA GLU A 59 -13.95 -2.27 -9.80
C GLU A 59 -14.75 -3.56 -9.61
N TYR A 60 -16.08 -3.46 -9.73
CA TYR A 60 -16.96 -4.63 -9.62
C TYR A 60 -16.71 -5.59 -10.77
N ARG A 61 -16.41 -6.85 -10.43
CA ARG A 61 -16.25 -7.94 -11.41
C ARG A 61 -17.34 -8.99 -11.17
N PRO A 62 -18.37 -9.08 -12.01
CA PRO A 62 -19.41 -10.09 -11.85
C PRO A 62 -18.80 -11.48 -12.01
N ALA A 63 -19.07 -12.37 -11.05
CA ALA A 63 -18.61 -13.75 -11.12
C ALA A 63 -19.60 -14.59 -11.92
N ASN A 64 -19.15 -15.32 -12.93
CA ASN A 64 -19.97 -16.35 -13.57
C ASN A 64 -20.15 -17.52 -12.58
N ALA A 65 -21.40 -17.82 -12.21
CA ALA A 65 -21.75 -18.94 -11.34
C ALA A 65 -21.63 -20.29 -12.05
N TRP A 66 -21.86 -20.31 -13.37
CA TRP A 66 -21.90 -21.49 -14.22
C TRP A 66 -20.66 -21.65 -15.11
N SER A 67 -19.50 -21.17 -14.65
CA SER A 67 -18.25 -21.53 -15.31
C SER A 67 -18.03 -23.04 -15.17
N GLU A 68 -17.45 -23.67 -16.19
CA GLU A 68 -17.23 -25.11 -16.25
C GLU A 68 -16.59 -25.65 -14.96
N ARG A 69 -15.54 -24.98 -14.45
CA ARG A 69 -14.87 -25.34 -13.19
C ARG A 69 -15.80 -25.36 -11.98
N LYS A 70 -16.77 -24.45 -11.91
CA LYS A 70 -17.74 -24.37 -10.80
C LYS A 70 -18.88 -25.36 -10.98
N ALA A 71 -19.34 -25.53 -12.21
CA ALA A 71 -20.41 -26.45 -12.55
C ALA A 71 -20.00 -27.92 -12.35
N LEU A 72 -18.74 -28.27 -12.66
CA LEU A 72 -18.19 -29.63 -12.52
C LEU A 72 -17.52 -29.88 -11.15
N PHE A 73 -17.56 -28.91 -10.24
CA PHE A 73 -16.93 -29.06 -8.93
C PHE A 73 -17.60 -30.20 -8.13
N GLY A 74 -16.79 -31.14 -7.63
CA GLY A 74 -17.25 -32.28 -6.82
C GLY A 74 -17.82 -33.47 -7.59
N GLN A 75 -17.80 -33.46 -8.93
CA GLN A 75 -18.42 -34.51 -9.75
C GLN A 75 -17.89 -35.93 -9.45
N ASN A 76 -16.61 -36.07 -9.12
CA ASN A 76 -15.94 -37.36 -8.95
C ASN A 76 -15.48 -37.64 -7.51
N ASP A 77 -16.07 -36.98 -6.51
CA ASP A 77 -15.63 -37.13 -5.11
C ASP A 77 -15.95 -38.51 -4.52
N TYR A 78 -17.00 -39.17 -5.03
CA TYR A 78 -17.48 -40.48 -4.57
C TYR A 78 -17.16 -41.62 -5.55
N ILE A 79 -16.08 -41.47 -6.33
CA ILE A 79 -15.68 -42.44 -7.35
C ILE A 79 -15.32 -43.82 -6.79
N ASP A 80 -14.89 -43.89 -5.54
CA ASP A 80 -14.56 -45.12 -4.83
C ASP A 80 -15.81 -45.91 -4.42
N ILE A 81 -16.84 -45.24 -3.90
CA ILE A 81 -18.06 -45.89 -3.40
C ILE A 81 -19.10 -46.17 -4.49
N LEU A 82 -19.18 -45.33 -5.52
CA LEU A 82 -20.13 -45.50 -6.63
C LEU A 82 -19.51 -46.21 -7.85
N GLY A 83 -18.18 -46.30 -7.90
CA GLY A 83 -17.43 -46.93 -8.98
C GLY A 83 -17.10 -48.39 -8.71
N LYS A 84 -16.04 -48.87 -9.37
CA LYS A 84 -15.52 -50.25 -9.19
C LYS A 84 -14.68 -50.42 -7.92
N GLY A 85 -14.40 -49.33 -7.18
CA GLY A 85 -13.52 -49.35 -6.01
C GLY A 85 -12.01 -49.32 -6.31
N ASP A 86 -11.61 -49.36 -7.59
CA ASP A 86 -10.20 -49.43 -7.99
C ASP A 86 -9.42 -48.12 -7.77
N LEU A 87 -10.12 -46.99 -7.66
CA LEU A 87 -9.54 -45.65 -7.60
C LEU A 87 -10.03 -44.87 -6.39
N HIS A 88 -9.10 -44.48 -5.52
CA HIS A 88 -9.39 -43.65 -4.35
C HIS A 88 -9.36 -42.14 -4.71
N PRO A 89 -10.28 -41.30 -4.19
CA PRO A 89 -10.37 -39.87 -4.53
C PRO A 89 -9.07 -39.08 -4.35
N VAL A 90 -8.27 -39.40 -3.33
CA VAL A 90 -6.95 -38.75 -3.11
C VAL A 90 -6.02 -38.85 -4.33
N LYS A 91 -6.15 -39.91 -5.14
CA LYS A 91 -5.31 -40.13 -6.33
C LYS A 91 -5.71 -39.23 -7.52
N THR A 92 -6.93 -38.68 -7.54
CA THR A 92 -7.42 -37.79 -8.62
C THR A 92 -6.95 -36.34 -8.46
N LEU A 93 -6.38 -35.99 -7.31
CA LEU A 93 -5.82 -34.66 -7.02
C LEU A 93 -4.51 -34.41 -7.77
N TYR A 94 -4.55 -34.37 -9.12
CA TYR A 94 -3.38 -34.16 -9.97
C TYR A 94 -2.73 -32.78 -9.80
N ASN A 95 -3.51 -31.80 -9.33
CA ASN A 95 -3.07 -30.42 -9.13
C ASN A 95 -2.25 -30.25 -7.83
N VAL A 96 -2.29 -31.24 -6.94
CA VAL A 96 -1.63 -31.19 -5.62
C VAL A 96 -0.31 -31.98 -5.70
N PRO A 97 0.80 -31.45 -5.15
CA PRO A 97 2.06 -32.18 -5.07
C PRO A 97 1.90 -33.54 -4.39
N SER A 98 2.61 -34.56 -4.89
CA SER A 98 2.42 -35.95 -4.47
C SER A 98 2.61 -36.19 -2.97
N TRP A 99 3.50 -35.42 -2.33
CA TRP A 99 3.85 -35.52 -0.91
C TRP A 99 2.81 -34.89 0.04
N ILE A 100 1.87 -34.07 -0.45
CA ILE A 100 0.75 -33.51 0.35
C ILE A 100 -0.54 -34.31 0.16
N ARG A 101 -0.66 -35.11 -0.90
CA ARG A 101 -1.93 -35.77 -1.24
C ARG A 101 -2.39 -36.72 -0.13
N GLY A 102 -3.55 -36.42 0.47
CA GLY A 102 -4.17 -37.24 1.51
C GLY A 102 -3.50 -37.11 2.88
N VAL A 103 -2.56 -36.18 3.06
CA VAL A 103 -1.94 -35.90 4.34
C VAL A 103 -2.78 -34.87 5.10
N SER A 104 -3.04 -35.12 6.37
CA SER A 104 -3.61 -34.16 7.31
C SER A 104 -2.71 -34.07 8.54
N GLY A 105 -2.43 -32.86 9.02
CA GLY A 105 -1.55 -32.67 10.16
C GLY A 105 -1.06 -31.24 10.36
N HIS A 106 -0.29 -31.03 11.43
CA HIS A 106 0.41 -29.78 11.69
C HIS A 106 1.57 -29.59 10.70
N GLU A 107 2.00 -28.35 10.50
CA GLU A 107 3.07 -27.98 9.56
C GLU A 107 4.33 -28.85 9.73
N TYR A 108 4.72 -29.13 10.98
CA TYR A 108 5.86 -29.98 11.29
C TYR A 108 5.70 -31.42 10.78
N HIS A 109 4.50 -31.99 10.79
CA HIS A 109 4.25 -33.34 10.28
C HIS A 109 4.28 -33.39 8.76
N VAL A 110 3.84 -32.32 8.10
CA VAL A 110 3.88 -32.21 6.63
C VAL A 110 5.30 -31.96 6.12
N SER A 111 6.12 -31.26 6.91
CA SER A 111 7.49 -30.88 6.53
C SER A 111 8.53 -31.99 6.69
N ILE A 112 8.20 -33.08 7.38
CA ILE A 112 9.11 -34.20 7.67
C ILE A 112 9.03 -35.32 6.61
N ILE A 113 8.07 -35.21 5.67
CA ILE A 113 7.88 -36.15 4.54
C ILE A 113 8.79 -35.76 3.38
#